data_AF-A0A7W4CT12-F1
#
_entry.id   AF-A0A7W4CT12-F1
#
_cell.length_a   1.000
_cell.length_b   1.000
_cell.length_c   1.000
_cell.angle_alpha   90.00
_cell.angle_beta   90.00
_cell.angle_gamma   90.00
#
_symmetry.space_group_name_H-M   'P 1'
#
loop_
_entity.id
_entity.type
_entity.pdbx_description
1 polymer ?
#
loop_
_entity_poly.entity_id
_entity_poly.type
_entity_poly.pdbx_seq_one_letter_code
_entity_poly.pdbx_strand_id
1 'polypeptide(L)'
;MTDQEDHTGEPMAERRKQGSWSRWVVVSLVVALAIAGTGIFAFRDYLWGARADARAAVSALKDGDLTALGEQLAENRGEPNFAYFFASGVTPRDLGDGLATVAGPSKAHPFAVSTSAYAYELMLTDLAGTLALATHGTGDLALSEGWTTDFIVATTNPVALYGEHDGFFDSEGKLREKQDAANRSNLMLLLSRGFWSLEFLQSVTKAYYNFDRLERDRAWPGPAPSKDVVYAPSPDGVYLWDGVLALTAALTANPEASEWAFTRFVPGTTEVEGADLSIGNFTHFLMFEHRFPESEGQAVGTSATVTALSAAIDSLNSAVEMGGSSSPNDVISSDVGPMHDAAALQALARELTQRSECSWSPLDYGHCVIDAAEAVWRFVQRWGRVVLMVLATAARAKSPWLQVVGVAAGVSLAVWDAIDGDFAKAGLSLASAVPNGALTKMAKGAKPSPAVMRGVSRSLEVAEIILEIRDATEKNRGG
;
A
#
# COMPACT_ATOMS: atom_id res chain seq x y z
N MET A 1 -2.12 -67.56 -86.83
CA MET A 1 -0.91 -67.73 -86.00
C MET A 1 -1.22 -67.04 -84.70
N THR A 2 -1.40 -67.84 -83.62
CA THR A 2 -1.35 -67.53 -82.17
C THR A 2 -2.25 -66.39 -81.65
N ASP A 3 -3.00 -66.44 -80.54
CA ASP A 3 -3.34 -67.38 -79.44
C ASP A 3 -4.50 -66.66 -78.66
N GLN A 4 -5.52 -67.33 -78.10
CA GLN A 4 -5.65 -67.75 -76.67
C GLN A 4 -5.51 -66.55 -75.68
N GLU A 5 -6.31 -66.27 -74.64
CA GLU A 5 -7.26 -66.93 -73.70
C GLU A 5 -8.20 -65.83 -73.14
N ASP A 6 -9.50 -66.03 -72.97
CA ASP A 6 -10.21 -66.57 -71.78
C ASP A 6 -9.76 -66.00 -70.40
N HIS A 7 -10.59 -65.12 -69.82
CA HIS A 7 -10.47 -64.66 -68.44
C HIS A 7 -11.84 -64.63 -67.74
N THR A 8 -12.12 -65.73 -67.04
CA THR A 8 -13.12 -65.87 -65.96
C THR A 8 -12.44 -65.97 -64.60
N GLY A 9 -13.06 -65.41 -63.54
CA GLY A 9 -12.73 -65.62 -62.11
C GLY A 9 -11.89 -64.49 -61.51
N GLU A 10 -12.07 -64.00 -60.29
CA GLU A 10 -12.83 -64.38 -59.08
C GLU A 10 -12.99 -63.12 -58.19
N PRO A 11 -13.96 -63.07 -57.25
CA PRO A 11 -14.10 -61.98 -56.30
C PRO A 11 -12.96 -61.96 -55.26
N MET A 12 -12.17 -60.89 -55.24
CA MET A 12 -11.09 -60.73 -54.24
C MET A 12 -11.63 -60.38 -52.86
N ALA A 13 -11.26 -61.23 -51.90
CA ALA A 13 -11.60 -61.20 -50.50
C ALA A 13 -11.08 -59.94 -49.76
N GLU A 14 -12.01 -59.13 -49.31
CA GLU A 14 -11.84 -58.05 -48.34
C GLU A 14 -11.66 -58.63 -46.93
N ARG A 15 -10.44 -59.08 -46.59
CA ARG A 15 -10.06 -59.42 -45.21
C ARG A 15 -8.58 -59.20 -44.99
N ARG A 16 -8.21 -58.03 -44.47
CA ARG A 16 -7.10 -57.81 -43.51
C ARG A 16 -6.82 -56.32 -43.34
N LYS A 17 -7.40 -55.70 -42.31
CA LYS A 17 -6.85 -54.50 -41.64
C LYS A 17 -7.43 -54.25 -40.24
N GLN A 18 -7.86 -55.30 -39.53
CA GLN A 18 -8.51 -55.17 -38.21
C GLN A 18 -7.55 -55.31 -37.00
N GLY A 19 -6.26 -55.56 -37.22
CA GLY A 19 -5.28 -55.83 -36.15
C GLY A 19 -4.37 -54.66 -35.72
N SER A 20 -4.41 -53.52 -36.42
CA SER A 20 -3.55 -52.35 -36.09
C SER A 20 -4.26 -51.39 -35.13
N TRP A 21 -5.56 -51.19 -35.32
CA TRP A 21 -6.29 -50.12 -34.63
C TRP A 21 -6.47 -50.37 -33.13
N SER A 22 -6.68 -51.61 -32.68
CA SER A 22 -6.84 -51.91 -31.26
C SER A 22 -5.54 -51.68 -30.46
N ARG A 23 -4.37 -51.89 -31.07
CA ARG A 23 -3.07 -51.67 -30.40
C ARG A 23 -2.82 -50.19 -30.16
N TRP A 24 -3.18 -49.32 -31.11
CA TRP A 24 -3.06 -47.88 -30.93
C TRP A 24 -4.03 -47.35 -29.87
N VAL A 25 -5.26 -47.86 -29.82
CA VAL A 25 -6.24 -47.45 -28.79
C VAL A 25 -5.76 -47.83 -27.39
N VAL A 26 -5.22 -49.05 -27.19
CA VAL A 26 -4.71 -49.47 -25.88
C VAL A 26 -3.49 -48.65 -25.46
N VAL A 27 -2.55 -48.38 -26.37
CA VAL A 27 -1.37 -47.56 -26.06
C VAL A 27 -1.78 -46.12 -25.72
N SER A 28 -2.69 -45.52 -26.49
CA SER A 28 -3.20 -44.18 -26.20
C SER A 28 -3.93 -44.11 -24.85
N LEU A 29 -4.70 -45.14 -24.48
CA LEU A 29 -5.37 -45.20 -23.19
C LEU A 29 -4.38 -45.31 -22.03
N VAL A 30 -3.34 -46.14 -22.15
CA VAL A 30 -2.30 -46.29 -21.13
C VAL A 30 -1.49 -45.02 -20.96
N VAL A 31 -1.15 -44.33 -22.05
CA VAL A 31 -0.46 -43.03 -21.99
C VAL A 31 -1.35 -41.96 -21.36
N ALA A 32 -2.63 -41.90 -21.72
CA ALA A 32 -3.58 -40.97 -21.11
C ALA A 32 -3.75 -41.22 -19.60
N LEU A 33 -3.84 -42.50 -19.19
CA LEU A 33 -3.89 -42.88 -17.77
C LEU A 33 -2.59 -42.58 -17.02
N ALA A 34 -1.44 -42.78 -17.65
CA ALA A 34 -0.15 -42.43 -17.07
C ALA A 34 -0.01 -40.91 -16.86
N ILE A 35 -0.39 -40.10 -17.86
CA ILE A 35 -0.37 -38.63 -17.78
C ILE A 35 -1.37 -38.14 -16.71
N ALA A 36 -2.58 -38.71 -16.68
CA ALA A 36 -3.59 -38.38 -15.67
C ALA A 36 -3.09 -38.76 -14.26
N GLY A 37 -2.48 -39.94 -14.11
CA GLY A 37 -1.88 -40.38 -12.85
C GLY A 37 -0.77 -39.45 -12.36
N THR A 38 0.20 -39.11 -13.23
CA THR A 38 1.28 -38.18 -12.87
C THR A 38 0.77 -36.78 -12.55
N GLY A 39 -0.26 -36.31 -13.25
CA GLY A 39 -0.90 -35.02 -12.97
C GLY A 39 -1.58 -35.00 -11.59
N ILE A 40 -2.25 -36.08 -11.20
CA ILE A 40 -2.90 -36.20 -9.88
C ILE A 40 -1.86 -36.20 -8.75
N PHE A 41 -0.74 -36.93 -8.91
CA PHE A 41 0.32 -36.94 -7.90
C PHE A 41 1.04 -35.58 -7.78
N ALA A 42 1.38 -34.95 -8.90
CA ALA A 42 2.01 -33.63 -8.89
C ALA A 42 1.10 -32.55 -8.26
N PHE A 43 -0.20 -32.57 -8.58
CA PHE A 43 -1.18 -31.65 -7.99
C PHE A 43 -1.35 -31.88 -6.48
N ARG A 44 -1.35 -33.15 -6.05
CA ARG A 44 -1.38 -33.49 -4.63
C ARG A 44 -0.14 -32.96 -3.93
N ASP A 45 1.05 -33.28 -4.41
CA ASP A 45 2.30 -32.90 -3.75
C ASP A 45 2.46 -31.37 -3.67
N TYR A 46 2.01 -30.63 -4.69
CA TYR A 46 1.98 -29.17 -4.67
C TYR A 46 1.07 -28.59 -3.56
N LEU A 47 -0.16 -29.09 -3.42
CA LEU A 47 -1.08 -28.62 -2.36
C LEU A 47 -0.62 -29.03 -0.96
N TRP A 48 0.00 -30.21 -0.82
CA TRP A 48 0.52 -30.68 0.45
C TRP A 48 1.74 -29.88 0.90
N GLY A 49 2.60 -29.45 -0.03
CA GLY A 49 3.73 -28.55 0.24
C GLY A 49 3.26 -27.23 0.83
N ALA A 50 2.43 -26.49 0.08
CA ALA A 50 1.92 -25.18 0.51
C ALA A 50 1.23 -25.22 1.90
N ARG A 51 0.51 -26.32 2.21
CA ARG A 51 -0.14 -26.48 3.51
C ARG A 51 0.85 -26.79 4.64
N ALA A 52 1.90 -27.56 4.37
CA ALA A 52 2.93 -27.86 5.36
C ALA A 52 3.75 -26.60 5.68
N ASP A 53 4.15 -25.86 4.64
CA ASP A 53 4.93 -24.63 4.76
C ASP A 53 4.12 -23.54 5.47
N ALA A 54 2.85 -23.38 5.12
CA ALA A 54 1.95 -22.47 5.83
C ALA A 54 1.84 -22.81 7.32
N ARG A 55 1.76 -24.10 7.70
CA ARG A 55 1.75 -24.49 9.12
C ARG A 55 3.07 -24.17 9.82
N ALA A 56 4.20 -24.35 9.14
CA ALA A 56 5.50 -23.98 9.68
C ALA A 56 5.58 -22.47 9.92
N ALA A 57 5.13 -21.65 8.96
CA ALA A 57 5.02 -20.21 9.10
C ALA A 57 4.08 -19.80 10.24
N VAL A 58 2.91 -20.43 10.38
CA VAL A 58 1.99 -20.17 11.49
C VAL A 58 2.62 -20.50 12.85
N SER A 59 3.36 -21.62 12.95
CA SER A 59 4.08 -21.95 14.18
C SER A 59 5.13 -20.89 14.48
N ALA A 60 5.98 -20.55 13.50
CA ALA A 60 7.03 -19.55 13.66
C ALA A 60 6.48 -18.19 14.11
N LEU A 61 5.36 -17.74 13.55
CA LEU A 61 4.67 -16.52 14.00
C LEU A 61 4.26 -16.60 15.47
N LYS A 62 3.60 -17.70 15.87
CA LYS A 62 3.09 -17.89 17.25
C LYS A 62 4.21 -18.06 18.26
N ASP A 63 5.33 -18.65 17.84
CA ASP A 63 6.53 -18.83 18.64
C ASP A 63 7.39 -17.56 18.72
N GLY A 64 7.07 -16.51 17.93
CA GLY A 64 7.84 -15.27 17.86
C GLY A 64 9.14 -15.37 17.07
N ASP A 65 9.35 -16.46 16.32
CA ASP A 65 10.51 -16.64 15.45
C ASP A 65 10.27 -15.96 14.09
N LEU A 66 10.43 -14.65 14.09
CA LEU A 66 10.23 -13.84 12.89
C LEU A 66 11.29 -14.07 11.80
N THR A 67 12.43 -14.69 12.14
CA THR A 67 13.44 -15.05 11.14
C THR A 67 12.95 -16.26 10.35
N ALA A 68 12.55 -17.34 11.05
CA ALA A 68 11.97 -18.51 10.40
C ALA A 68 10.66 -18.16 9.66
N LEU A 69 9.82 -17.30 10.24
CA LEU A 69 8.64 -16.77 9.53
C LEU A 69 9.04 -16.07 8.23
N GLY A 70 10.01 -15.15 8.29
CA GLY A 70 10.50 -14.42 7.13
C GLY A 70 11.01 -15.34 6.02
N GLU A 71 11.74 -16.41 6.37
CA GLU A 71 12.20 -17.42 5.41
C GLU A 71 11.02 -18.13 4.72
N GLN A 72 10.03 -18.61 5.49
CA GLN A 72 8.86 -19.28 4.94
C GLN A 72 8.01 -18.37 4.03
N LEU A 73 7.81 -17.11 4.45
CA LEU A 73 7.08 -16.13 3.65
C LEU A 73 7.85 -15.78 2.36
N ALA A 74 9.17 -15.62 2.43
CA ALA A 74 10.02 -15.31 1.28
C ALA A 74 10.03 -16.44 0.23
N GLU A 75 10.08 -17.70 0.67
CA GLU A 75 10.03 -18.88 -0.20
C GLU A 75 8.69 -19.05 -0.92
N ASN A 76 7.60 -18.58 -0.32
CA ASN A 76 6.24 -18.74 -0.82
C ASN A 76 5.62 -17.42 -1.34
N ARG A 77 6.43 -16.41 -1.67
CA ARG A 77 5.93 -15.12 -2.18
C ARG A 77 5.08 -15.32 -3.43
N GLY A 78 3.83 -14.85 -3.38
CA GLY A 78 2.93 -14.92 -4.51
C GLY A 78 2.22 -16.26 -4.69
N GLU A 79 2.40 -17.23 -3.78
CA GLU A 79 1.74 -18.54 -3.84
C GLU A 79 0.34 -18.49 -3.19
N PRO A 80 -0.77 -18.57 -3.95
CA PRO A 80 -2.12 -18.32 -3.42
C PRO A 80 -2.57 -19.37 -2.41
N ASN A 81 -2.17 -20.64 -2.60
CA ASN A 81 -2.52 -21.72 -1.66
C ASN A 81 -1.83 -21.53 -0.31
N PHE A 82 -0.55 -21.14 -0.32
CA PHE A 82 0.18 -20.84 0.91
C PHE A 82 -0.46 -19.64 1.62
N ALA A 83 -0.73 -18.55 0.90
CA ALA A 83 -1.39 -17.38 1.45
C ALA A 83 -2.74 -17.71 2.11
N TYR A 84 -3.59 -18.48 1.42
CA TYR A 84 -4.86 -18.95 1.97
C TYR A 84 -4.69 -19.79 3.24
N PHE A 85 -3.83 -20.82 3.22
CA PHE A 85 -3.63 -21.69 4.38
C PHE A 85 -2.97 -20.97 5.56
N PHE A 86 -2.06 -20.02 5.29
CA PHE A 86 -1.44 -19.19 6.29
C PHE A 86 -2.47 -18.26 6.95
N ALA A 87 -3.18 -17.45 6.15
CA ALA A 87 -4.18 -16.51 6.65
C ALA A 87 -5.34 -17.21 7.38
N SER A 88 -5.74 -18.40 6.94
CA SER A 88 -6.76 -19.23 7.62
C SER A 88 -6.26 -19.83 8.94
N GLY A 89 -4.95 -19.90 9.16
CA GLY A 89 -4.32 -20.48 10.36
C GLY A 89 -3.93 -19.46 11.42
N VAL A 90 -4.04 -18.16 11.13
CA VAL A 90 -3.67 -17.06 12.02
C VAL A 90 -4.88 -16.18 12.34
N THR A 91 -4.99 -15.79 13.61
CA THR A 91 -5.94 -14.78 14.05
C THR A 91 -5.27 -13.40 14.07
N PRO A 92 -6.04 -12.29 14.07
CA PRO A 92 -5.47 -10.96 14.29
C PRO A 92 -4.69 -10.85 15.61
N ARG A 93 -5.08 -11.58 16.66
CA ARG A 93 -4.30 -11.66 17.89
C ARG A 93 -2.93 -12.30 17.67
N ASP A 94 -2.88 -13.44 16.96
CA ASP A 94 -1.61 -14.11 16.64
C ASP A 94 -0.66 -13.20 15.86
N LEU A 95 -1.19 -12.46 14.87
CA LEU A 95 -0.43 -11.48 14.10
C LEU A 95 0.11 -10.35 14.99
N GLY A 96 -0.75 -9.80 15.85
CA GLY A 96 -0.38 -8.74 16.77
C GLY A 96 0.70 -9.17 17.77
N ASP A 97 0.54 -10.34 18.39
CA ASP A 97 1.47 -10.92 19.37
C ASP A 97 2.82 -11.27 18.72
N GLY A 98 2.79 -11.93 17.56
CA GLY A 98 4.00 -12.27 16.82
C GLY A 98 4.81 -11.02 16.44
N LEU A 99 4.16 -9.96 15.94
CA LEU A 99 4.84 -8.69 15.64
C LEU A 99 5.37 -7.99 16.88
N ALA A 100 4.67 -8.07 18.02
CA ALA A 100 5.10 -7.46 19.27
C ALA A 100 6.45 -7.99 19.78
N THR A 101 6.91 -9.16 19.32
CA THR A 101 8.17 -9.78 19.73
C THR A 101 9.42 -8.99 19.32
N VAL A 102 9.31 -8.10 18.32
CA VAL A 102 10.42 -7.20 17.93
C VAL A 102 10.56 -5.98 18.84
N ALA A 103 9.56 -5.71 19.67
CA ALA A 103 9.49 -4.52 20.48
C ALA A 103 10.63 -4.49 21.51
N GLY A 104 11.26 -3.33 21.62
CA GLY A 104 12.21 -3.04 22.68
C GLY A 104 11.53 -2.46 23.92
N PRO A 105 12.30 -2.21 25.00
CA PRO A 105 11.74 -1.87 26.31
C PRO A 105 11.21 -0.43 26.42
N SER A 106 11.45 0.44 25.43
CA SER A 106 11.03 1.85 25.50
C SER A 106 11.00 2.54 24.13
N LYS A 107 10.47 3.77 24.06
CA LYS A 107 10.52 4.58 22.84
C LYS A 107 11.95 4.93 22.38
N ALA A 108 12.90 5.03 23.32
CA ALA A 108 14.31 5.34 22.99
C ALA A 108 15.07 4.11 22.45
N HIS A 109 14.57 2.91 22.76
CA HIS A 109 15.09 1.64 22.28
C HIS A 109 13.90 0.83 21.75
N PRO A 110 13.34 1.22 20.59
CA PRO A 110 12.07 0.70 20.10
C PRO A 110 12.17 -0.77 19.65
N PHE A 111 13.38 -1.26 19.37
CA PHE A 111 13.63 -2.64 18.97
C PHE A 111 14.31 -3.45 20.07
N ALA A 112 13.99 -4.74 20.12
CA ALA A 112 14.78 -5.72 20.87
C ALA A 112 16.20 -5.81 20.28
N VAL A 113 17.20 -6.08 21.14
CA VAL A 113 18.64 -6.03 20.79
C VAL A 113 19.01 -6.95 19.62
N SER A 114 18.30 -8.06 19.44
CA SER A 114 18.52 -9.03 18.37
C SER A 114 17.82 -8.69 17.06
N THR A 115 17.00 -7.63 17.02
CA THR A 115 16.17 -7.32 15.84
C THR A 115 16.96 -6.46 14.84
N SER A 116 17.12 -6.98 13.63
CA SER A 116 17.56 -6.19 12.48
C SER A 116 16.36 -5.46 11.86
N ALA A 117 16.38 -4.12 11.88
CA ALA A 117 15.31 -3.30 11.31
C ALA A 117 15.06 -3.61 9.82
N TYR A 118 16.12 -3.86 9.05
CA TYR A 118 16.01 -4.23 7.64
C TYR A 118 15.38 -5.61 7.43
N ALA A 119 15.81 -6.62 8.21
CA ALA A 119 15.21 -7.95 8.10
C ALA A 119 13.73 -7.93 8.52
N TYR A 120 13.41 -7.15 9.55
CA TYR A 120 12.04 -6.92 9.99
C TYR A 120 11.19 -6.21 8.92
N GLU A 121 11.73 -5.21 8.22
CA GLU A 121 11.03 -4.54 7.10
C GLU A 121 10.67 -5.53 5.98
N LEU A 122 11.61 -6.40 5.59
CA LEU A 122 11.37 -7.43 4.58
C LEU A 122 10.29 -8.42 5.04
N MET A 123 10.42 -8.96 6.26
CA MET A 123 9.44 -9.88 6.83
C MET A 123 8.05 -9.24 6.91
N LEU A 124 7.96 -7.99 7.39
CA LEU A 124 6.70 -7.26 7.51
C LEU A 124 6.05 -7.02 6.14
N THR A 125 6.85 -6.74 5.11
CA THR A 125 6.38 -6.58 3.73
C THR A 125 5.85 -7.91 3.18
N ASP A 126 6.57 -9.01 3.41
CA ASP A 126 6.15 -10.34 2.95
C ASP A 126 4.91 -10.84 3.68
N LEU A 127 4.80 -10.55 4.98
CA LEU A 127 3.65 -10.89 5.80
C LEU A 127 2.42 -10.12 5.33
N ALA A 128 2.54 -8.80 5.14
CA ALA A 128 1.46 -7.98 4.60
C ALA A 128 1.07 -8.42 3.18
N GLY A 129 2.04 -8.73 2.31
CA GLY A 129 1.80 -9.25 0.96
C GLY A 129 1.09 -10.60 0.95
N THR A 130 1.47 -11.51 1.85
CA THR A 130 0.84 -12.84 1.99
C THR A 130 -0.60 -12.72 2.47
N LEU A 131 -0.85 -11.92 3.51
CA LEU A 131 -2.21 -11.68 4.00
C LEU A 131 -3.07 -11.00 2.95
N ALA A 132 -2.53 -9.98 2.28
CA ALA A 132 -3.23 -9.26 1.24
C ALA A 132 -3.59 -10.16 0.06
N LEU A 133 -2.66 -11.00 -0.41
CA LEU A 133 -2.94 -12.00 -1.44
C LEU A 133 -4.08 -12.95 -1.03
N ALA A 134 -4.13 -13.37 0.23
CA ALA A 134 -5.22 -14.21 0.72
C ALA A 134 -6.59 -13.50 0.67
N THR A 135 -6.65 -12.18 0.86
CA THR A 135 -7.90 -11.42 0.74
C THR A 135 -8.46 -11.35 -0.69
N HIS A 136 -7.65 -11.63 -1.72
CA HIS A 136 -8.10 -11.76 -3.12
C HIS A 136 -8.59 -13.17 -3.47
N GLY A 137 -8.52 -14.11 -2.53
CA GLY A 137 -8.95 -15.49 -2.74
C GLY A 137 -10.44 -15.60 -3.07
N THR A 138 -10.78 -16.47 -4.03
CA THR A 138 -12.16 -16.76 -4.45
C THR A 138 -12.43 -18.27 -4.41
N GLY A 139 -13.71 -18.67 -4.38
CA GLY A 139 -14.10 -20.08 -4.37
C GLY A 139 -13.48 -20.82 -3.18
N ASP A 140 -12.75 -21.91 -3.45
CA ASP A 140 -12.09 -22.74 -2.43
C ASP A 140 -10.95 -22.02 -1.68
N LEU A 141 -10.47 -20.89 -2.19
CA LEU A 141 -9.43 -20.06 -1.57
C LEU A 141 -10.00 -18.79 -0.92
N ALA A 142 -11.33 -18.63 -0.87
CA ALA A 142 -11.93 -17.52 -0.16
C ALA A 142 -11.72 -17.66 1.36
N LEU A 143 -11.20 -16.62 1.99
CA LEU A 143 -11.15 -16.55 3.45
C LEU A 143 -12.57 -16.58 4.03
N SER A 144 -12.70 -17.05 5.27
CA SER A 144 -13.98 -17.00 5.97
C SER A 144 -14.45 -15.55 6.09
N GLU A 145 -15.76 -15.31 5.94
CA GLU A 145 -16.38 -13.98 6.08
C GLU A 145 -16.02 -13.28 7.41
N GLY A 146 -15.79 -14.08 8.47
CA GLY A 146 -15.38 -13.60 9.78
C GLY A 146 -13.98 -12.96 9.80
N TRP A 147 -13.07 -13.31 8.90
CA TRP A 147 -11.67 -12.89 8.99
C TRP A 147 -11.50 -11.36 8.89
N THR A 148 -12.15 -10.73 7.90
CA THR A 148 -12.15 -9.27 7.74
C THR A 148 -12.82 -8.58 8.92
N THR A 149 -13.91 -9.16 9.43
CA THR A 149 -14.63 -8.64 10.60
C THR A 149 -13.74 -8.70 11.84
N ASP A 150 -13.08 -9.83 12.09
CA ASP A 150 -12.17 -10.02 13.22
C ASP A 150 -10.98 -9.06 13.12
N PHE A 151 -10.42 -8.84 11.93
CA PHE A 151 -9.35 -7.86 11.74
C PHE A 151 -9.82 -6.45 12.12
N ILE A 152 -11.00 -6.04 11.64
CA ILE A 152 -11.60 -4.73 11.95
C ILE A 152 -11.88 -4.58 13.45
N VAL A 153 -12.49 -5.59 14.08
CA VAL A 153 -12.81 -5.52 15.51
C VAL A 153 -11.53 -5.54 16.33
N ALA A 154 -10.52 -6.33 15.96
CA ALA A 154 -9.22 -6.35 16.63
C ALA A 154 -8.50 -5.00 16.58
N THR A 155 -8.68 -4.19 15.55
CA THR A 155 -8.05 -2.86 15.43
C THR A 155 -8.89 -1.72 16.02
N THR A 156 -10.21 -1.86 16.09
CA THR A 156 -11.12 -0.81 16.60
C THR A 156 -11.58 -1.07 18.03
N ASN A 157 -12.10 -2.26 18.32
CA ASN A 157 -12.62 -2.65 19.62
C ASN A 157 -12.29 -4.12 19.98
N PRO A 158 -11.01 -4.48 20.21
CA PRO A 158 -10.57 -5.82 20.56
C PRO A 158 -11.29 -6.42 21.76
N VAL A 159 -11.75 -5.62 22.72
CA VAL A 159 -12.52 -6.10 23.87
C VAL A 159 -13.83 -6.78 23.41
N ALA A 160 -14.47 -6.26 22.37
CA ALA A 160 -15.67 -6.88 21.80
C ALA A 160 -15.39 -8.23 21.11
N LEU A 161 -14.16 -8.45 20.61
CA LEU A 161 -13.76 -9.72 19.99
C LEU A 161 -13.27 -10.74 21.01
N TYR A 162 -12.56 -10.28 22.02
CA TYR A 162 -11.77 -11.12 22.91
C TYR A 162 -12.36 -11.28 24.32
N GLY A 163 -13.35 -10.46 24.67
CA GLY A 163 -13.98 -10.45 25.99
C GLY A 163 -13.32 -9.47 26.97
N GLU A 164 -14.09 -9.10 27.99
CA GLU A 164 -13.63 -8.30 29.12
C GLU A 164 -13.02 -9.18 30.21
N HIS A 165 -12.00 -8.64 30.90
CA HIS A 165 -11.37 -9.26 32.06
C HIS A 165 -11.67 -8.43 33.32
N ASP A 166 -12.90 -8.54 33.83
CA ASP A 166 -13.47 -7.71 34.90
C ASP A 166 -13.13 -8.19 36.33
N GLY A 167 -12.51 -9.36 36.47
CA GLY A 167 -12.10 -9.91 37.75
C GLY A 167 -11.16 -9.00 38.55
N PHE A 168 -11.50 -8.68 39.80
CA PHE A 168 -10.64 -7.89 40.70
C PHE A 168 -9.24 -8.51 40.88
N PHE A 169 -9.17 -9.85 40.85
CA PHE A 169 -7.93 -10.62 40.99
C PHE A 169 -7.36 -11.11 39.64
N ASP A 170 -7.95 -10.74 38.50
CA ASP A 170 -7.48 -11.17 37.18
C ASP A 170 -6.43 -10.20 36.60
N SER A 171 -5.26 -10.15 37.25
CA SER A 171 -4.16 -9.29 36.79
C SER A 171 -3.61 -9.73 35.43
N GLU A 172 -3.61 -11.02 35.14
CA GLU A 172 -3.15 -11.58 33.87
C GLU A 172 -4.12 -11.26 32.74
N GLY A 173 -5.42 -11.42 32.94
CA GLY A 173 -6.44 -11.05 31.97
C GLY A 173 -6.43 -9.55 31.64
N LYS A 174 -6.28 -8.69 32.65
CA LYS A 174 -6.12 -7.24 32.44
C LYS A 174 -4.85 -6.90 31.67
N LEU A 175 -3.78 -7.67 31.85
CA LEU A 175 -2.56 -7.48 31.07
C LEU A 175 -2.77 -7.90 29.61
N ARG A 176 -3.46 -9.03 29.39
CA ARG A 176 -3.83 -9.52 28.06
C ARG A 176 -4.70 -8.53 27.31
N GLU A 177 -5.69 -7.94 27.97
CA GLU A 177 -6.57 -6.90 27.39
C GLU A 177 -5.76 -5.68 26.93
N LYS A 178 -4.81 -5.22 27.76
CA LYS A 178 -3.90 -4.13 27.39
C LYS A 178 -3.01 -4.50 26.20
N GLN A 179 -2.53 -5.73 26.14
CA GLN A 179 -1.73 -6.21 25.00
C GLN A 179 -2.60 -6.31 23.73
N ASP A 180 -3.85 -6.76 23.83
CA ASP A 180 -4.78 -6.75 22.70
C ASP A 180 -5.09 -5.34 22.21
N ALA A 181 -5.17 -4.36 23.12
CA ALA A 181 -5.27 -2.95 22.76
C ALA A 181 -3.99 -2.44 22.07
N ALA A 182 -2.80 -2.86 22.50
CA ALA A 182 -1.54 -2.50 21.87
C ALA A 182 -1.38 -3.15 20.47
N ASN A 183 -1.87 -4.38 20.30
CA ASN A 183 -1.84 -5.10 19.04
C ASN A 183 -2.59 -4.39 17.91
N ARG A 184 -3.49 -3.44 18.22
CA ARG A 184 -4.11 -2.54 17.21
C ARG A 184 -3.04 -1.85 16.36
N SER A 185 -2.02 -1.26 17.00
CA SER A 185 -0.90 -0.59 16.31
C SER A 185 -0.11 -1.57 15.44
N ASN A 186 0.11 -2.79 15.93
CA ASN A 186 0.86 -3.82 15.22
C ASN A 186 0.12 -4.24 13.94
N LEU A 187 -1.20 -4.41 14.02
CA LEU A 187 -2.06 -4.73 12.88
C LEU A 187 -2.15 -3.56 11.88
N MET A 188 -2.11 -2.32 12.35
CA MET A 188 -2.06 -1.14 11.47
C MET A 188 -0.79 -1.08 10.62
N LEU A 189 0.35 -1.58 11.14
CA LEU A 189 1.58 -1.70 10.36
C LEU A 189 1.43 -2.67 9.18
N LEU A 190 0.66 -3.74 9.35
CA LEU A 190 0.33 -4.67 8.27
C LEU A 190 -0.61 -4.00 7.26
N LEU A 191 -1.68 -3.39 7.75
CA LEU A 191 -2.66 -2.69 6.90
C LEU A 191 -1.97 -1.70 5.97
N SER A 192 -1.05 -0.88 6.48
CA SER A 192 -0.39 0.17 5.72
C SER A 192 0.57 -0.32 4.61
N ARG A 193 0.81 -1.63 4.49
CA ARG A 193 1.82 -2.22 3.58
C ARG A 193 1.24 -3.20 2.55
N GLY A 194 0.01 -3.67 2.75
CA GLY A 194 -0.59 -4.69 1.90
C GLY A 194 -1.23 -4.17 0.61
N PHE A 195 -1.20 -5.00 -0.42
CA PHE A 195 -1.98 -4.84 -1.67
C PHE A 195 -3.31 -5.59 -1.54
N TRP A 196 -4.19 -5.07 -0.71
CA TRP A 196 -5.41 -5.72 -0.25
C TRP A 196 -6.49 -5.80 -1.33
N SER A 197 -7.44 -6.72 -1.18
CA SER A 197 -8.63 -6.74 -2.03
C SER A 197 -9.52 -5.51 -1.82
N LEU A 198 -10.27 -5.15 -2.86
CA LEU A 198 -11.20 -4.04 -2.84
C LEU A 198 -12.22 -4.21 -1.70
N GLU A 199 -12.81 -5.40 -1.57
CA GLU A 199 -13.84 -5.71 -0.58
C GLU A 199 -13.31 -5.58 0.85
N PHE A 200 -12.06 -6.01 1.09
CA PHE A 200 -11.40 -5.83 2.37
C PHE A 200 -11.25 -4.35 2.71
N LEU A 201 -10.66 -3.55 1.81
CA LEU A 201 -10.45 -2.11 2.06
C LEU A 201 -11.75 -1.32 2.12
N GLN A 202 -12.79 -1.71 1.40
CA GLN A 202 -14.13 -1.12 1.54
C GLN A 202 -14.67 -1.32 2.96
N SER A 203 -14.48 -2.51 3.52
CA SER A 203 -14.93 -2.87 4.86
C SER A 203 -14.13 -2.12 5.93
N VAL A 204 -12.80 -2.10 5.80
CA VAL A 204 -11.91 -1.36 6.71
C VAL A 204 -12.19 0.14 6.66
N THR A 205 -12.33 0.72 5.45
CA THR A 205 -12.64 2.15 5.27
C THR A 205 -13.92 2.55 6.00
N LYS A 206 -15.01 1.79 5.80
CA LYS A 206 -16.30 2.04 6.49
C LYS A 206 -16.16 1.96 8.00
N ALA A 207 -15.48 0.92 8.50
CA ALA A 207 -15.36 0.69 9.93
C ALA A 207 -14.50 1.76 10.60
N TYR A 208 -13.36 2.12 10.01
CA TYR A 208 -12.44 3.11 10.58
C TYR A 208 -13.06 4.51 10.56
N TYR A 209 -13.72 4.90 9.46
CA TYR A 209 -14.44 6.16 9.38
C TYR A 209 -15.53 6.27 10.48
N ASN A 210 -16.33 5.22 10.67
CA ASN A 210 -17.38 5.22 11.68
C ASN A 210 -16.79 5.26 13.10
N PHE A 211 -15.76 4.46 13.36
CA PHE A 211 -15.09 4.39 14.65
C PHE A 211 -14.42 5.71 15.01
N ASP A 212 -13.68 6.33 14.08
CA ASP A 212 -13.03 7.63 14.26
C ASP A 212 -14.05 8.73 14.60
N ARG A 213 -15.19 8.77 13.91
CA ARG A 213 -16.24 9.77 14.17
C ARG A 213 -16.99 9.54 15.49
N LEU A 214 -17.19 8.30 15.89
CA LEU A 214 -17.87 7.95 17.14
C LEU A 214 -16.99 8.24 18.35
N GLU A 215 -15.72 7.86 18.32
CA GLU A 215 -14.78 7.97 19.44
C GLU A 215 -13.98 9.28 19.44
N ARG A 216 -13.90 9.99 18.32
CA ARG A 216 -13.17 11.26 18.13
C ARG A 216 -11.71 11.14 18.60
N ASP A 217 -11.25 12.07 19.44
CA ASP A 217 -9.89 12.11 19.99
C ASP A 217 -9.49 10.84 20.80
N ARG A 218 -10.44 9.92 21.05
CA ARG A 218 -10.18 8.63 21.74
C ARG A 218 -10.11 7.43 20.81
N ALA A 219 -10.42 7.58 19.52
CA ALA A 219 -10.44 6.47 18.57
C ALA A 219 -9.08 5.78 18.52
N TRP A 220 -8.03 6.58 18.39
CA TRP A 220 -6.67 6.11 18.23
C TRP A 220 -5.85 6.61 19.41
N PRO A 221 -5.80 5.89 20.54
CA PRO A 221 -4.94 6.30 21.64
C PRO A 221 -3.47 6.10 21.24
N GLY A 222 -2.63 7.10 21.54
CA GLY A 222 -1.20 7.02 21.29
C GLY A 222 -0.52 5.89 22.09
N PRO A 223 0.60 5.35 21.58
CA PRO A 223 1.25 4.19 22.15
C PRO A 223 1.93 4.54 23.49
N ALA A 224 1.70 3.66 24.46
CA ALA A 224 2.30 3.71 25.79
C ALA A 224 3.10 2.43 26.06
N PRO A 225 4.24 2.21 25.35
CA PRO A 225 5.05 1.02 25.52
C PRO A 225 5.59 0.94 26.94
N SER A 226 5.56 -0.26 27.51
CA SER A 226 6.08 -0.58 28.83
C SER A 226 6.70 -1.97 28.81
N LYS A 227 7.27 -2.41 29.94
CA LYS A 227 7.82 -3.77 30.04
C LYS A 227 6.76 -4.87 29.90
N ASP A 228 5.52 -4.54 30.24
CA ASP A 228 4.41 -5.51 30.29
C ASP A 228 3.49 -5.41 29.06
N VAL A 229 3.49 -4.27 28.36
CA VAL A 229 2.67 -4.00 27.18
C VAL A 229 3.56 -3.48 26.06
N VAL A 230 3.71 -4.30 25.02
CA VAL A 230 4.65 -4.08 23.93
C VAL A 230 3.94 -3.68 22.64
N TYR A 231 4.57 -2.75 21.92
CA TYR A 231 4.12 -2.25 20.62
C TYR A 231 5.21 -2.55 19.61
N ALA A 232 4.85 -3.08 18.46
CA ALA A 232 5.78 -3.23 17.36
C ALA A 232 6.05 -1.84 16.76
N PRO A 233 7.30 -1.37 16.70
CA PRO A 233 7.64 -0.18 15.93
C PRO A 233 7.57 -0.49 14.42
N SER A 234 7.45 0.55 13.59
CA SER A 234 7.85 0.51 12.19
C SER A 234 9.38 0.38 12.07
N PRO A 235 9.92 -0.04 10.90
CA PRO A 235 11.36 -0.22 10.69
C PRO A 235 12.25 0.99 11.04
N ASP A 236 11.71 2.20 11.00
CA ASP A 236 12.37 3.45 11.40
C ASP A 236 12.32 3.73 12.91
N GLY A 237 11.68 2.86 13.70
CA GLY A 237 11.54 2.97 15.15
C GLY A 237 10.34 3.79 15.62
N VAL A 238 9.54 4.35 14.70
CA VAL A 238 8.30 5.08 15.03
C VAL A 238 7.17 4.08 15.30
N TYR A 239 6.10 4.50 15.96
CA TYR A 239 4.93 3.65 16.18
C TYR A 239 3.76 4.17 15.34
N LEU A 240 3.17 3.31 14.52
CA LEU A 240 1.94 3.60 13.80
C LEU A 240 0.74 3.21 14.67
N TRP A 241 -0.06 4.19 15.07
CA TRP A 241 -1.20 3.97 15.97
C TRP A 241 -2.50 4.62 15.49
N ASP A 242 -2.40 5.53 14.53
CA ASP A 242 -3.55 6.15 13.91
C ASP A 242 -4.08 5.24 12.79
N GLY A 243 -5.30 4.74 12.98
CA GLY A 243 -5.93 3.84 12.03
C GLY A 243 -6.28 4.52 10.70
N VAL A 244 -6.65 5.81 10.72
CA VAL A 244 -6.94 6.57 9.50
C VAL A 244 -5.65 6.80 8.71
N LEU A 245 -4.53 7.09 9.38
CA LEU A 245 -3.21 7.16 8.73
C LEU A 245 -2.81 5.81 8.11
N ALA A 246 -3.01 4.71 8.84
CA ALA A 246 -2.71 3.37 8.31
C ALA A 246 -3.59 3.04 7.09
N LEU A 247 -4.86 3.42 7.12
CA LEU A 247 -5.79 3.27 6.01
C LEU A 247 -5.39 4.13 4.81
N THR A 248 -5.09 5.42 4.99
CA THR A 248 -4.69 6.28 3.86
C THR A 248 -3.40 5.79 3.22
N ALA A 249 -2.45 5.31 4.02
CA ALA A 249 -1.26 4.62 3.51
C ALA A 249 -1.63 3.38 2.68
N ALA A 250 -2.54 2.54 3.15
CA ALA A 250 -3.03 1.39 2.39
C ALA A 250 -3.69 1.80 1.07
N LEU A 251 -4.52 2.86 1.06
CA LEU A 251 -5.18 3.35 -0.16
C LEU A 251 -4.18 3.83 -1.22
N THR A 252 -2.99 4.32 -0.83
CA THR A 252 -1.94 4.70 -1.79
C THR A 252 -1.48 3.55 -2.68
N ALA A 253 -1.46 2.32 -2.15
CA ALA A 253 -1.01 1.12 -2.85
C ALA A 253 -2.16 0.38 -3.57
N ASN A 254 -3.41 0.80 -3.36
CA ASN A 254 -4.61 0.10 -3.83
C ASN A 254 -5.52 1.05 -4.64
N PRO A 255 -5.19 1.35 -5.92
CA PRO A 255 -5.85 2.39 -6.70
C PRO A 255 -7.36 2.22 -6.85
N GLU A 256 -7.85 1.00 -7.03
CA GLU A 256 -9.30 0.72 -7.17
C GLU A 256 -10.06 0.99 -5.86
N ALA A 257 -9.47 0.62 -4.73
CA ALA A 257 -10.02 0.93 -3.41
C ALA A 257 -9.99 2.44 -3.12
N SER A 258 -8.91 3.10 -3.54
CA SER A 258 -8.79 4.56 -3.43
C SER A 258 -9.84 5.27 -4.29
N GLU A 259 -9.99 4.87 -5.56
CA GLU A 259 -11.04 5.37 -6.45
C GLU A 259 -12.40 5.26 -5.78
N TRP A 260 -12.75 4.07 -5.30
CA TRP A 260 -14.02 3.85 -4.61
C TRP A 260 -14.18 4.76 -3.38
N ALA A 261 -13.11 4.91 -2.57
CA ALA A 261 -13.15 5.71 -1.35
C ALA A 261 -13.38 7.20 -1.63
N PHE A 262 -12.79 7.75 -2.70
CA PHE A 262 -12.94 9.17 -3.05
C PHE A 262 -14.12 9.49 -3.98
N THR A 263 -14.78 8.48 -4.56
CA THR A 263 -15.90 8.70 -5.48
C THR A 263 -17.25 8.22 -4.95
N ARG A 264 -17.27 7.10 -4.21
CA ARG A 264 -18.51 6.39 -3.84
C ARG A 264 -18.69 6.25 -2.34
N PHE A 265 -17.61 6.27 -1.56
CA PHE A 265 -17.68 6.21 -0.11
C PHE A 265 -18.10 7.58 0.46
N VAL A 266 -19.17 7.57 1.25
CA VAL A 266 -19.84 8.79 1.79
C VAL A 266 -20.14 9.79 0.65
N PRO A 267 -21.13 9.51 -0.21
CA PRO A 267 -21.39 10.36 -1.37
C PRO A 267 -21.78 11.79 -0.99
N GLY A 268 -21.52 12.73 -1.89
CA GLY A 268 -21.82 14.16 -1.73
C GLY A 268 -20.57 15.01 -1.48
N THR A 269 -20.78 16.32 -1.39
CA THR A 269 -19.74 17.30 -1.08
C THR A 269 -20.05 18.09 0.18
N THR A 270 -18.99 18.64 0.75
CA THR A 270 -19.02 19.61 1.84
C THR A 270 -18.24 20.85 1.42
N GLU A 271 -18.78 22.03 1.72
CA GLU A 271 -18.09 23.31 1.51
C GLU A 271 -16.91 23.44 2.48
N VAL A 272 -15.77 23.92 1.99
CA VAL A 272 -14.61 24.18 2.82
C VAL A 272 -14.83 25.50 3.56
N GLU A 273 -14.82 25.47 4.88
CA GLU A 273 -15.06 26.66 5.71
C GLU A 273 -14.06 27.79 5.34
N GLY A 274 -14.60 28.94 4.94
CA GLY A 274 -13.79 30.12 4.57
C GLY A 274 -13.34 30.18 3.11
N ALA A 275 -13.76 29.23 2.26
CA ALA A 275 -13.52 29.23 0.81
C ALA A 275 -14.82 28.97 0.02
N ASP A 276 -14.94 29.54 -1.18
CA ASP A 276 -16.05 29.27 -2.11
C ASP A 276 -15.76 28.00 -2.93
N LEU A 277 -15.46 26.91 -2.22
CA LEU A 277 -15.03 25.63 -2.78
C LEU A 277 -15.74 24.50 -2.05
N SER A 278 -16.13 23.47 -2.79
CA SER A 278 -16.63 22.21 -2.22
C SER A 278 -15.69 21.07 -2.54
N ILE A 279 -15.68 20.04 -1.69
CA ILE A 279 -14.90 18.81 -1.90
C ILE A 279 -15.75 17.61 -1.48
N GLY A 280 -15.44 16.42 -1.99
CA GLY A 280 -16.08 15.17 -1.60
C GLY A 280 -16.03 14.94 -0.08
N ASN A 281 -17.08 14.36 0.50
CA ASN A 281 -17.18 14.20 1.96
C ASN A 281 -16.06 13.35 2.56
N PHE A 282 -15.54 12.34 1.83
CA PHE A 282 -14.40 11.57 2.32
C PHE A 282 -13.10 12.39 2.32
N THR A 283 -12.87 13.19 1.27
CA THR A 283 -11.75 14.16 1.24
C THR A 283 -11.89 15.18 2.36
N HIS A 284 -13.11 15.70 2.58
CA HIS A 284 -13.40 16.62 3.67
C HIS A 284 -13.06 16.00 5.02
N PHE A 285 -13.50 14.76 5.25
CA PHE A 285 -13.19 14.02 6.46
C PHE A 285 -11.68 13.91 6.70
N LEU A 286 -10.90 13.45 5.71
CA LEU A 286 -9.46 13.25 5.87
C LEU A 286 -8.67 14.56 6.06
N MET A 287 -9.11 15.65 5.42
CA MET A 287 -8.36 16.91 5.40
C MET A 287 -8.77 17.89 6.50
N PHE A 288 -10.01 17.81 7.01
CA PHE A 288 -10.58 18.85 7.89
C PHE A 288 -11.25 18.31 9.16
N GLU A 289 -11.78 17.08 9.16
CA GLU A 289 -12.44 16.50 10.34
C GLU A 289 -11.49 15.65 11.18
N HIS A 290 -10.75 14.75 10.53
CA HIS A 290 -9.81 13.86 11.19
C HIS A 290 -8.55 14.62 11.61
N ARG A 291 -8.15 14.43 12.88
CA ARG A 291 -6.97 15.07 13.46
C ARG A 291 -5.84 14.07 13.53
N PHE A 292 -5.01 14.08 12.48
CA PHE A 292 -3.78 13.31 12.50
C PHE A 292 -2.85 13.75 13.65
N PRO A 293 -2.01 12.86 14.19
CA PRO A 293 -1.20 13.14 15.36
C PRO A 293 -0.20 14.29 15.16
N GLU A 294 -0.12 15.24 16.09
CA GLU A 294 0.80 16.40 16.01
C GLU A 294 2.28 16.00 16.01
N SER A 295 2.62 14.92 16.72
CA SER A 295 3.98 14.38 16.77
C SER A 295 4.30 13.65 15.46
N GLU A 296 4.64 14.41 14.42
CA GLU A 296 5.08 13.96 13.09
C GLU A 296 4.00 13.30 12.22
N GLY A 297 2.92 12.80 12.81
CA GLY A 297 1.83 12.11 12.12
C GLY A 297 1.00 13.00 11.19
N GLN A 298 0.91 14.31 11.47
CA GLN A 298 -0.01 15.16 10.72
C GLN A 298 0.42 15.40 9.27
N ALA A 299 1.66 15.82 9.05
CA ALA A 299 2.16 15.97 7.69
C ALA A 299 2.18 14.63 6.94
N VAL A 300 2.41 13.52 7.65
CA VAL A 300 2.34 12.15 7.08
C VAL A 300 0.93 11.77 6.69
N GLY A 301 -0.06 12.04 7.53
CA GLY A 301 -1.47 11.79 7.23
C GLY A 301 -1.96 12.60 6.05
N THR A 302 -1.65 13.89 6.00
CA THR A 302 -2.01 14.76 4.87
C THR A 302 -1.33 14.29 3.58
N SER A 303 -0.04 13.97 3.63
CA SER A 303 0.69 13.49 2.44
C SER A 303 0.19 12.12 1.95
N ALA A 304 -0.10 11.20 2.86
CA ALA A 304 -0.72 9.92 2.54
C ALA A 304 -2.11 10.12 1.92
N THR A 305 -2.90 11.06 2.43
CA THR A 305 -4.21 11.44 1.89
C THR A 305 -4.10 11.96 0.45
N VAL A 306 -3.20 12.90 0.19
CA VAL A 306 -2.98 13.45 -1.17
C VAL A 306 -2.46 12.36 -2.12
N THR A 307 -1.60 11.47 -1.64
CA THR A 307 -1.08 10.35 -2.43
C THR A 307 -2.19 9.35 -2.76
N ALA A 308 -3.08 9.05 -1.80
CA ALA A 308 -4.24 8.20 -2.03
C ALA A 308 -5.20 8.85 -3.04
N LEU A 309 -5.47 10.15 -2.91
CA LEU A 309 -6.29 10.90 -3.87
C LEU A 309 -5.67 10.85 -5.29
N SER A 310 -4.34 10.97 -5.41
CA SER A 310 -3.66 10.80 -6.70
C SER A 310 -3.84 9.39 -7.27
N ALA A 311 -3.73 8.35 -6.43
CA ALA A 311 -3.97 6.96 -6.87
C ALA A 311 -5.41 6.75 -7.38
N ALA A 312 -6.40 7.42 -6.76
CA ALA A 312 -7.78 7.42 -7.23
C ALA A 312 -7.93 8.07 -8.61
N ILE A 313 -7.24 9.19 -8.85
CA ILE A 313 -7.23 9.89 -10.15
C ILE A 313 -6.61 8.99 -11.24
N ASP A 314 -5.49 8.34 -10.94
CA ASP A 314 -4.79 7.46 -11.88
C ASP A 314 -5.64 6.22 -12.24
N SER A 315 -6.37 5.66 -11.27
CA SER A 315 -7.33 4.57 -11.50
C SER A 315 -8.45 4.99 -12.46
N LEU A 316 -9.08 6.15 -12.22
CA LEU A 316 -10.13 6.69 -13.08
C LEU A 316 -9.64 6.93 -14.52
N ASN A 317 -8.45 7.52 -14.67
CA ASN A 317 -7.85 7.75 -15.99
C ASN A 317 -7.62 6.44 -16.74
N SER A 318 -7.12 5.41 -16.04
CA SER A 318 -6.88 4.09 -16.62
C SER A 318 -8.17 3.42 -17.09
N ALA A 319 -9.27 3.57 -16.35
CA ALA A 319 -10.58 3.05 -16.74
C ALA A 319 -11.11 3.70 -18.03
N VAL A 320 -10.93 5.03 -18.18
CA VAL A 320 -11.34 5.77 -19.39
C VAL A 320 -10.56 5.33 -20.62
N GLU A 321 -9.26 5.05 -20.49
CA GLU A 321 -8.43 4.57 -21.61
C GLU A 321 -8.83 3.17 -22.10
N MET A 322 -9.32 2.29 -21.21
CA MET A 322 -9.74 0.93 -21.55
C MET A 322 -11.20 0.84 -22.04
N GLY A 323 -12.08 1.73 -21.59
CA GLY A 323 -13.52 1.72 -21.86
C GLY A 323 -13.96 2.32 -23.20
N GLY A 324 -13.19 2.09 -24.28
CA GLY A 324 -13.35 2.74 -25.59
C GLY A 324 -14.77 3.15 -25.98
N SER A 325 -14.94 4.47 -26.22
CA SER A 325 -16.04 5.17 -26.91
C SER A 325 -17.04 6.01 -26.10
N SER A 326 -16.97 6.09 -24.77
CA SER A 326 -17.61 7.22 -24.06
C SER A 326 -16.72 8.46 -24.15
N SER A 327 -17.24 9.52 -24.76
CA SER A 327 -16.57 10.83 -24.82
C SER A 327 -16.14 11.23 -23.41
N PRO A 328 -14.90 11.73 -23.18
CA PRO A 328 -14.41 12.10 -21.84
C PRO A 328 -15.40 12.97 -21.06
N ASN A 329 -16.23 13.74 -21.77
CA ASN A 329 -17.20 14.66 -21.19
C ASN A 329 -18.43 13.99 -20.55
N ASP A 330 -18.80 12.75 -20.88
CA ASP A 330 -19.98 12.08 -20.28
C ASP A 330 -19.67 11.44 -18.91
N VAL A 331 -18.40 11.13 -18.62
CA VAL A 331 -17.95 10.62 -17.31
C VAL A 331 -17.53 11.76 -16.37
N ILE A 332 -17.20 12.94 -16.91
CA ILE A 332 -16.82 14.16 -16.17
C ILE A 332 -18.07 15.01 -15.82
N SER A 333 -19.28 14.55 -16.12
CA SER A 333 -20.52 15.31 -15.88
C SER A 333 -21.03 15.31 -14.43
N SER A 334 -20.34 14.67 -13.47
CA SER A 334 -20.50 15.06 -12.06
C SER A 334 -19.41 16.06 -11.74
N ASP A 335 -19.79 17.30 -11.45
CA ASP A 335 -18.92 18.39 -10.96
C ASP A 335 -18.20 18.06 -9.62
N VAL A 336 -18.17 16.79 -9.22
CA VAL A 336 -17.72 16.28 -7.92
C VAL A 336 -16.98 14.96 -8.15
N GLY A 337 -15.74 14.85 -7.66
CA GLY A 337 -14.91 13.64 -7.75
C GLY A 337 -13.42 13.93 -7.47
N PRO A 338 -12.54 12.91 -7.50
CA PRO A 338 -11.13 13.06 -7.10
C PRO A 338 -10.36 14.19 -7.81
N MET A 339 -10.62 14.41 -9.10
CA MET A 339 -10.01 15.51 -9.85
C MET A 339 -10.52 16.89 -9.39
N HIS A 340 -11.82 17.01 -9.11
CA HIS A 340 -12.42 18.23 -8.58
C HIS A 340 -11.85 18.52 -7.19
N ASP A 341 -11.77 17.50 -6.33
CA ASP A 341 -11.19 17.62 -4.99
C ASP A 341 -9.73 18.05 -5.03
N ALA A 342 -8.92 17.47 -5.93
CA ALA A 342 -7.53 17.88 -6.12
C ALA A 342 -7.42 19.34 -6.61
N ALA A 343 -8.31 19.77 -7.51
CA ALA A 343 -8.35 21.14 -8.01
C ALA A 343 -8.78 22.14 -6.91
N ALA A 344 -9.79 21.79 -6.11
CA ALA A 344 -10.25 22.58 -4.97
C ALA A 344 -9.15 22.70 -3.90
N LEU A 345 -8.48 21.61 -3.54
CA LEU A 345 -7.34 21.64 -2.61
C LEU A 345 -6.18 22.49 -3.16
N GLN A 346 -5.91 22.42 -4.47
CA GLN A 346 -4.89 23.28 -5.10
C GLN A 346 -5.30 24.76 -5.10
N ALA A 347 -6.57 25.07 -5.35
CA ALA A 347 -7.10 26.43 -5.30
C ALA A 347 -7.01 27.01 -3.88
N LEU A 348 -7.40 26.21 -2.88
CA LEU A 348 -7.28 26.55 -1.45
C LEU A 348 -5.83 26.86 -1.07
N ALA A 349 -4.88 25.99 -1.47
CA ALA A 349 -3.45 26.22 -1.21
C ALA A 349 -2.96 27.54 -1.85
N ARG A 350 -3.37 27.84 -3.09
CA ARG A 350 -3.02 29.10 -3.78
C ARG A 350 -3.61 30.34 -3.08
N GLU A 351 -4.86 30.27 -2.64
CA GLU A 351 -5.50 31.38 -1.93
C GLU A 351 -4.78 31.70 -0.61
N LEU A 352 -4.38 30.67 0.13
CA LEU A 352 -3.67 30.82 1.40
C LEU A 352 -2.25 31.37 1.17
N THR A 353 -1.60 30.98 0.07
CA THR A 353 -0.34 31.61 -0.39
C THR A 353 -0.50 33.10 -0.70
N GLN A 354 -1.64 33.51 -1.25
CA GLN A 354 -1.88 34.90 -1.63
C GLN A 354 -2.27 35.78 -0.44
N ARG A 355 -2.97 35.21 0.55
CA ARG A 355 -3.40 35.91 1.77
C ARG A 355 -2.29 36.10 2.80
N SER A 356 -1.18 35.36 2.74
CA SER A 356 -0.10 35.48 3.72
C SER A 356 0.72 36.77 3.61
N GLU A 357 0.42 37.67 2.65
CA GLU A 357 0.99 39.03 2.50
C GLU A 357 2.51 39.14 2.78
N CYS A 358 3.29 38.10 2.50
CA CYS A 358 4.74 38.22 2.50
C CYS A 358 5.12 39.17 1.37
N SER A 359 5.32 40.44 1.72
CA SER A 359 5.74 41.44 0.75
C SER A 359 7.09 41.01 0.19
N TRP A 360 7.23 41.02 -1.14
CA TRP A 360 8.48 40.71 -1.83
C TRP A 360 9.56 41.80 -1.63
N SER A 361 9.50 42.56 -0.52
CA SER A 361 10.52 43.53 -0.13
C SER A 361 11.79 42.79 0.31
N PRO A 362 12.97 43.10 -0.27
CA PRO A 362 14.23 42.44 0.09
C PRO A 362 14.67 42.61 1.55
N LEU A 363 14.04 43.52 2.30
CA LEU A 363 14.40 43.83 3.68
C LEU A 363 13.55 43.07 4.72
N ASP A 364 12.31 42.69 4.39
CA ASP A 364 11.47 41.85 5.25
C ASP A 364 11.72 40.34 5.04
N TYR A 365 12.27 39.97 3.88
CA TYR A 365 12.62 38.59 3.50
C TYR A 365 13.60 37.92 4.47
N GLY A 366 14.46 38.68 5.15
CA GLY A 366 15.51 38.14 6.03
C GLY A 366 15.02 37.59 7.37
N HIS A 367 13.90 38.09 7.89
CA HIS A 367 13.37 37.65 9.20
C HIS A 367 12.30 36.57 9.07
N CYS A 368 11.57 36.53 7.95
CA CYS A 368 10.62 35.45 7.65
C CYS A 368 11.37 34.16 7.27
N VAL A 369 12.49 34.26 6.54
CA VAL A 369 13.22 33.11 6.01
C VAL A 369 14.09 32.38 7.04
N ILE A 370 14.51 32.98 8.16
CA ILE A 370 15.41 32.27 9.10
C ILE A 370 14.64 31.27 9.98
N ASP A 371 13.42 31.61 10.40
CA ASP A 371 12.55 30.67 11.14
C ASP A 371 11.86 29.68 10.19
N ALA A 372 11.49 30.14 8.98
CA ALA A 372 10.96 29.27 7.93
C ALA A 372 12.02 28.30 7.38
N ALA A 373 13.26 28.72 7.13
CA ALA A 373 14.28 27.87 6.52
C ALA A 373 14.68 26.68 7.40
N GLU A 374 14.61 26.78 8.73
CA GLU A 374 14.91 25.64 9.60
C GLU A 374 13.75 24.62 9.61
N ALA A 375 12.50 25.10 9.58
CA ALA A 375 11.30 24.26 9.45
C ALA A 375 11.17 23.64 8.04
N VAL A 376 11.48 24.43 7.00
CA VAL A 376 11.49 24.07 5.58
C VAL A 376 12.65 23.13 5.24
N TRP A 377 13.82 23.29 5.87
CA TRP A 377 14.93 22.34 5.73
C TRP A 377 14.59 20.98 6.34
N ARG A 378 13.94 20.96 7.52
CA ARG A 378 13.42 19.72 8.12
C ARG A 378 12.26 19.13 7.31
N PHE A 379 11.39 19.96 6.75
CA PHE A 379 10.32 19.53 5.86
C PHE A 379 10.87 18.92 4.58
N VAL A 380 11.82 19.57 3.89
CA VAL A 380 12.41 19.02 2.67
C VAL A 380 13.28 17.81 2.95
N GLN A 381 13.95 17.75 4.10
CA GLN A 381 14.57 16.49 4.56
C GLN A 381 13.57 15.34 4.72
N ARG A 382 12.30 15.66 5.00
CA ARG A 382 11.25 14.71 5.40
C ARG A 382 10.22 14.38 4.30
N TRP A 383 10.00 15.29 3.36
CA TRP A 383 8.99 15.24 2.29
C TRP A 383 9.58 15.29 0.89
N GLY A 384 10.81 15.80 0.76
CA GLY A 384 11.48 15.97 -0.53
C GLY A 384 11.55 14.66 -1.30
N ARG A 385 11.85 13.55 -0.62
CA ARG A 385 11.96 12.23 -1.26
C ARG A 385 10.66 11.73 -1.88
N VAL A 386 9.52 11.90 -1.19
CA VAL A 386 8.21 11.39 -1.66
C VAL A 386 7.70 12.19 -2.84
N VAL A 387 7.77 13.53 -2.74
CA VAL A 387 7.40 14.43 -3.84
C VAL A 387 8.29 14.18 -5.06
N LEU A 388 9.59 13.97 -4.85
CA LEU A 388 10.50 13.64 -5.94
C LEU A 388 10.20 12.25 -6.53
N MET A 389 9.74 11.27 -5.75
CA MET A 389 9.38 9.93 -6.28
C MET A 389 8.14 10.02 -7.17
N VAL A 390 7.11 10.74 -6.71
CA VAL A 390 5.86 10.96 -7.46
C VAL A 390 6.14 11.77 -8.73
N LEU A 391 6.97 12.80 -8.65
CA LEU A 391 7.34 13.56 -9.84
C LEU A 391 8.24 12.74 -10.78
N ALA A 392 9.11 11.87 -10.26
CA ALA A 392 9.98 11.03 -11.09
C ALA A 392 9.22 10.02 -11.96
N THR A 393 8.03 9.57 -11.55
CA THR A 393 7.18 8.71 -12.41
C THR A 393 6.69 9.46 -13.65
N ALA A 394 6.54 10.79 -13.57
CA ALA A 394 6.19 11.65 -14.69
C ALA A 394 7.25 11.67 -15.80
N ALA A 395 8.47 11.17 -15.55
CA ALA A 395 9.52 10.98 -16.55
C ALA A 395 9.08 10.02 -17.69
N ARG A 396 8.08 9.18 -17.42
CA ARG A 396 7.50 8.23 -18.39
C ARG A 396 6.24 8.75 -19.09
N ALA A 397 5.73 9.93 -18.72
CA ALA A 397 4.56 10.51 -19.33
C ALA A 397 4.83 10.86 -20.81
N LYS A 398 3.81 10.80 -21.67
CA LYS A 398 3.94 11.21 -23.10
C LYS A 398 4.10 12.73 -23.27
N SER A 399 3.77 13.50 -22.24
CA SER A 399 3.85 14.96 -22.26
C SER A 399 5.30 15.46 -22.10
N PRO A 400 5.83 16.27 -23.03
CA PRO A 400 7.21 16.76 -22.97
C PRO A 400 7.55 17.56 -21.71
N TRP A 401 6.59 18.30 -21.14
CA TRP A 401 6.83 19.09 -19.93
C TRP A 401 6.88 18.21 -18.68
N LEU A 402 6.02 17.19 -18.59
CA LEU A 402 6.02 16.21 -17.49
C LEU A 402 7.29 15.36 -17.50
N GLN A 403 7.80 15.01 -18.70
CA GLN A 403 9.09 14.33 -18.82
C GLN A 403 10.22 15.16 -18.22
N VAL A 404 10.31 16.46 -18.54
CA VAL A 404 11.36 17.34 -17.99
C VAL A 404 11.25 17.44 -16.47
N VAL A 405 10.03 17.55 -15.94
CA VAL A 405 9.78 17.59 -14.49
C VAL A 405 10.20 16.28 -13.84
N GLY A 406 9.85 15.13 -14.43
CA GLY A 406 10.21 13.84 -13.87
C GLY A 406 11.69 13.47 -14.00
N VAL A 407 12.36 13.89 -15.06
CA VAL A 407 13.83 13.78 -15.19
C VAL A 407 14.51 14.62 -14.11
N ALA A 408 14.07 15.87 -13.92
CA ALA A 408 14.62 16.72 -12.86
C ALA A 408 14.38 16.12 -11.47
N ALA A 409 13.19 15.58 -11.23
CA ALA A 409 12.84 14.95 -9.97
C ALA A 409 13.66 13.67 -9.69
N GLY A 410 13.82 12.80 -10.68
CA GLY A 410 14.63 11.58 -10.54
C GLY A 410 16.12 11.86 -10.35
N VAL A 411 16.67 12.91 -10.97
CA VAL A 411 18.05 13.38 -10.71
C VAL A 411 18.19 13.92 -9.30
N SER A 412 17.23 14.72 -8.82
CA SER A 412 17.22 15.20 -7.45
C SER A 412 17.11 14.05 -6.43
N LEU A 413 16.34 13.00 -6.75
CA LEU A 413 16.24 11.77 -5.95
C LEU A 413 17.56 11.01 -5.89
N ALA A 414 18.27 10.92 -7.02
CA ALA A 414 19.58 10.27 -7.08
C ALA A 414 20.65 11.00 -6.26
N VAL A 415 20.65 12.34 -6.31
CA VAL A 415 21.55 13.17 -5.47
C VAL A 415 21.20 12.99 -4.00
N TRP A 416 19.92 12.86 -3.68
CA TRP A 416 19.44 12.60 -2.33
C TRP A 416 19.92 11.24 -1.79
N ASP A 417 19.67 10.16 -2.54
CA ASP A 417 20.12 8.80 -2.16
C ASP A 417 21.66 8.72 -2.05
N ALA A 418 22.40 9.51 -2.84
CA ALA A 418 23.87 9.58 -2.76
C ALA A 418 24.37 10.33 -1.52
N ILE A 419 23.64 11.35 -1.05
CA ILE A 419 23.94 12.06 0.20
C ILE A 419 23.67 11.15 1.41
N ASP A 420 22.65 10.31 1.34
CA ASP A 420 22.32 9.30 2.36
C ASP A 420 23.25 8.07 2.34
N GLY A 421 24.22 8.01 1.41
CA GLY A 421 25.21 6.94 1.30
C GLY A 421 24.73 5.67 0.61
N ASP A 422 23.50 5.64 0.09
CA ASP A 422 22.92 4.51 -0.66
C ASP A 422 23.16 4.70 -2.16
N PHE A 423 24.41 4.47 -2.58
CA PHE A 423 24.85 4.65 -3.97
C PHE A 423 24.15 3.70 -4.97
N ALA A 424 23.56 2.59 -4.49
CA ALA A 424 22.81 1.67 -5.32
C ALA A 424 21.43 2.25 -5.68
N LYS A 425 20.71 2.80 -4.70
CA LYS A 425 19.46 3.54 -4.96
C LYS A 425 19.70 4.81 -5.75
N ALA A 426 20.79 5.53 -5.48
CA ALA A 426 21.20 6.68 -6.28
C ALA A 426 21.37 6.31 -7.77
N GLY A 427 21.98 5.15 -8.05
CA GLY A 427 22.13 4.62 -9.40
C GLY A 427 20.79 4.28 -10.07
N LEU A 428 19.86 3.65 -9.34
CA LEU A 428 18.52 3.30 -9.82
C LEU A 428 17.65 4.54 -10.08
N SER A 429 17.65 5.50 -9.16
CA SER A 429 16.97 6.78 -9.28
C SER A 429 17.49 7.56 -10.50
N LEU A 430 18.81 7.61 -10.71
CA LEU A 430 19.43 8.26 -11.86
C LEU A 430 19.13 7.54 -13.18
N ALA A 431 19.10 6.20 -13.17
CA ALA A 431 18.75 5.40 -14.33
C ALA A 431 17.28 5.58 -14.74
N SER A 432 16.38 5.76 -13.76
CA SER A 432 14.97 6.05 -14.01
C SER A 432 14.74 7.46 -14.59
N ALA A 433 15.64 8.40 -14.29
CA ALA A 433 15.57 9.79 -14.71
C ALA A 433 16.10 10.04 -16.14
N VAL A 434 16.70 9.06 -16.79
CA VAL A 434 17.31 9.25 -18.12
C VAL A 434 16.73 8.28 -19.13
N PRO A 435 15.64 8.64 -19.84
CA PRO A 435 15.15 7.82 -20.93
C PRO A 435 16.17 7.88 -22.09
N ASN A 436 16.59 6.71 -22.58
CA ASN A 436 17.45 6.50 -23.74
C ASN A 436 18.90 7.03 -23.62
N GLY A 437 19.78 6.25 -22.98
CA GLY A 437 21.23 6.22 -23.26
C GLY A 437 22.09 7.45 -22.92
N ALA A 438 21.52 8.55 -22.41
CA ALA A 438 22.27 9.80 -22.17
C ALA A 438 23.22 9.76 -20.95
N LEU A 439 23.15 8.72 -20.11
CA LEU A 439 24.08 8.47 -19.00
C LEU A 439 25.55 8.37 -19.46
N THR A 440 25.79 7.85 -20.67
CA THR A 440 27.12 7.81 -21.28
C THR A 440 27.67 9.19 -21.68
N LYS A 441 26.80 10.20 -21.84
CA LYS A 441 27.20 11.58 -22.18
C LYS A 441 27.33 12.48 -20.96
N MET A 442 26.53 12.28 -19.90
CA MET A 442 26.64 13.06 -18.66
C MET A 442 27.87 12.74 -17.82
N ALA A 443 28.41 11.51 -17.91
CA ALA A 443 29.70 11.15 -17.30
C ALA A 443 30.89 12.00 -17.81
N LYS A 444 30.70 12.83 -18.85
CA LYS A 444 31.73 13.72 -19.42
C LYS A 444 31.67 15.19 -18.91
N GLY A 445 30.97 15.48 -17.82
CA GLY A 445 31.26 16.65 -16.95
C GLY A 445 30.70 18.01 -17.37
N ALA A 446 29.39 18.26 -17.18
CA ALA A 446 28.78 19.59 -17.31
C ALA A 446 27.95 19.99 -16.07
N LYS A 447 27.94 21.29 -15.74
CA LYS A 447 27.22 21.89 -14.59
C LYS A 447 25.69 21.86 -14.78
N PRO A 448 24.89 21.80 -13.69
CA PRO A 448 23.42 21.73 -13.76
C PRO A 448 22.80 23.03 -14.32
N SER A 449 21.62 22.89 -14.96
CA SER A 449 20.96 24.00 -15.68
C SER A 449 20.11 24.89 -14.76
N PRO A 450 19.91 26.18 -15.10
CA PRO A 450 19.05 27.13 -14.35
C PRO A 450 17.56 26.76 -14.25
N ALA A 451 17.09 25.75 -14.99
CA ALA A 451 15.71 25.28 -14.90
C ALA A 451 15.50 24.35 -13.68
N VAL A 452 16.51 23.55 -13.32
CA VAL A 452 16.49 22.64 -12.18
C VAL A 452 16.47 23.41 -10.87
N MET A 453 17.26 24.49 -10.77
CA MET A 453 17.28 25.35 -9.58
C MET A 453 15.95 26.07 -9.33
N ARG A 454 15.17 26.36 -10.38
CA ARG A 454 13.84 26.99 -10.26
C ARG A 454 12.74 26.02 -9.84
N GLY A 455 12.88 24.72 -10.14
CA GLY A 455 11.92 23.69 -9.71
C GLY A 455 11.99 23.45 -8.20
N VAL A 456 13.20 23.32 -7.66
CA VAL A 456 13.45 23.08 -6.22
C VAL A 456 12.91 24.23 -5.35
N SER A 457 13.07 25.47 -5.80
CA SER A 457 12.58 26.66 -5.10
C SER A 457 11.06 26.68 -4.94
N ARG A 458 10.30 26.16 -5.92
CA ARG A 458 8.82 26.20 -5.91
C ARG A 458 8.19 25.11 -5.05
N SER A 459 8.86 23.97 -4.87
CA SER A 459 8.37 22.90 -3.99
C SER A 459 8.60 23.19 -2.51
N LEU A 460 9.63 23.98 -2.17
CA LEU A 460 9.89 24.46 -0.80
C LEU A 460 8.79 25.42 -0.33
N GLU A 461 8.25 26.23 -1.24
CA GLU A 461 7.24 27.28 -0.99
C GLU A 461 5.85 26.70 -0.67
N VAL A 462 5.42 25.63 -1.35
CA VAL A 462 4.09 25.00 -1.14
C VAL A 462 3.98 24.32 0.24
N ALA A 463 5.10 23.88 0.79
CA ALA A 463 5.19 23.13 2.04
C ALA A 463 4.94 23.98 3.28
N GLU A 464 5.52 25.17 3.29
CA GLU A 464 5.46 26.15 4.38
C GLU A 464 4.02 26.60 4.64
N ILE A 465 3.26 26.75 3.56
CA ILE A 465 1.90 27.28 3.55
C ILE A 465 0.90 26.31 4.17
N ILE A 466 1.10 25.00 4.03
CA ILE A 466 0.20 23.98 4.60
C ILE A 466 0.22 23.98 6.14
N LEU A 467 1.35 24.35 6.75
CA LEU A 467 1.49 24.40 8.21
C LEU A 467 0.82 25.64 8.81
N GLU A 468 0.92 26.80 8.15
CA GLU A 468 0.26 28.03 8.62
C GLU A 468 -1.28 27.95 8.59
N ILE A 469 -1.84 27.24 7.61
CA ILE A 469 -3.29 27.05 7.46
C ILE A 469 -3.89 26.33 8.67
N ARG A 470 -3.20 25.31 9.17
CA ARG A 470 -3.69 24.52 10.30
C ARG A 470 -3.65 25.32 11.60
N ASP A 471 -2.55 26.00 11.88
CA ASP A 471 -2.41 26.83 13.09
C ASP A 471 -3.47 27.95 13.14
N ALA A 472 -3.76 28.56 11.99
CA ALA A 472 -4.81 29.59 11.90
C ALA A 472 -6.22 29.03 12.16
N THR A 473 -6.48 27.80 11.70
CA THR A 473 -7.79 27.13 11.87
C THR A 473 -8.00 26.67 13.32
N GLU A 474 -6.95 26.23 14.01
CA GLU A 474 -7.01 25.86 15.42
C GLU A 474 -7.18 27.08 16.34
N LYS A 475 -6.51 28.19 16.02
CA LYS A 475 -6.62 29.44 16.76
C LYS A 475 -8.03 30.06 16.67
N ASN A 476 -8.72 29.90 15.55
CA ASN A 476 -10.11 30.35 15.37
C ASN A 476 -11.15 29.43 16.06
N ARG A 477 -10.79 28.18 16.37
CA ARG A 477 -11.66 27.25 17.13
C ARG A 477 -11.56 27.40 18.65
N GLY A 478 -10.55 28.10 19.15
CA GLY A 478 -10.32 28.31 20.59
C GLY A 478 -10.75 29.68 21.14
N GLY A 479 -11.43 30.51 20.34
CA GLY A 479 -11.88 31.87 20.67
C GLY A 479 -13.35 31.98 21.01
#